data_AF-A0ABD0R5B5-F1
#
_entry.id   AF-A0ABD0R5B5-F1
#
_cell.length_a   1.000
_cell.length_b   1.000
_cell.length_c   1.000
_cell.angle_alpha   90.00
_cell.angle_beta   90.00
_cell.angle_gamma   90.00
#
_symmetry.space_group_name_H-M   'P 1'
#
loop_
_entity.id
_entity.type
_entity.pdbx_description
1 polymer ?
#
loop_
_entity_poly.entity_id
_entity_poly.type
_entity_poly.pdbx_seq_one_letter_code
_entity_poly.pdbx_strand_id
1 'polypeptide(L)'
;HLLFGLQRAARLLRVTCECVHYPGCLHGTCSQPWQCVCKEGWGGLFCNQDLNYCTNHKPCANGATCTNTGQGSYTCTCRPGYGGTNCELEINECDCNPCKNGGSCN
;
A
#
# COMPACT_ATOMS: atom_id res chain seq x y z
N HIS A 1 -45.01 -12.65 45.92
CA HIS A 1 -44.03 -11.53 45.93
C HIS A 1 -42.78 -12.04 46.62
N LEU A 2 -41.58 -12.15 46.05
CA LEU A 2 -40.98 -11.62 44.84
C LEU A 2 -39.84 -12.58 44.46
N LEU A 3 -39.70 -12.81 43.16
CA LEU A 3 -38.57 -13.47 42.52
C LEU A 3 -37.28 -12.67 42.78
N PHE A 4 -36.27 -13.25 43.44
CA PHE A 4 -34.90 -12.73 43.36
C PHE A 4 -34.10 -13.65 42.44
N GLY A 5 -33.85 -13.11 41.24
CA GLY A 5 -33.44 -13.82 40.05
C GLY A 5 -32.03 -14.38 40.11
N LEU A 6 -31.95 -15.67 39.77
CA LEU A 6 -30.77 -16.29 39.18
C LEU A 6 -30.57 -15.73 37.76
N GLN A 7 -29.96 -14.56 37.64
CA GLN A 7 -29.29 -14.18 36.40
C GLN A 7 -27.79 -14.42 36.58
N ARG A 8 -27.37 -15.69 36.50
CA ARG A 8 -26.04 -15.95 35.95
C ARG A 8 -26.11 -15.37 34.55
N ALA A 9 -25.38 -14.28 34.31
CA ALA A 9 -25.19 -13.77 32.97
C ALA A 9 -24.55 -14.89 32.15
N ALA A 10 -25.39 -15.65 31.46
CA ALA A 10 -24.96 -16.43 30.32
C ALA A 10 -24.45 -15.37 29.35
N ARG A 11 -23.15 -15.09 29.46
CA ARG A 11 -22.40 -14.42 28.40
C ARG A 11 -22.58 -15.37 27.23
N LEU A 12 -23.58 -15.09 26.41
CA LEU A 12 -23.70 -15.62 25.07
C LEU A 12 -22.40 -15.18 24.41
N LEU A 13 -21.32 -15.96 24.57
CA LEU A 13 -20.29 -16.00 23.56
C LEU A 13 -21.10 -16.32 22.32
N ARG A 14 -21.31 -15.31 21.49
CA ARG A 14 -21.81 -15.54 20.15
C ARG A 14 -20.79 -16.50 19.56
N VAL A 15 -21.15 -17.78 19.49
CA VAL A 15 -20.48 -18.72 18.60
C VAL A 15 -20.96 -18.29 17.22
N THR A 16 -20.47 -17.15 16.76
CA THR A 16 -20.59 -16.81 15.35
C THR A 16 -19.74 -17.86 14.63
N CYS A 17 -20.26 -18.46 13.56
CA CYS A 17 -19.48 -19.30 12.66
C CYS A 17 -18.49 -18.45 11.84
N GLU A 18 -17.90 -17.45 12.46
CA GLU A 18 -16.87 -16.62 11.87
C GLU A 18 -15.57 -17.41 11.93
N CYS A 19 -15.00 -17.62 10.74
CA CYS A 19 -13.69 -18.22 10.61
C CYS A 19 -12.62 -17.34 11.27
N VAL A 20 -11.59 -18.01 11.78
CA VAL A 20 -10.39 -17.33 12.27
C VAL A 20 -9.49 -17.04 11.07
N HIS A 21 -9.17 -15.78 10.83
CA HIS A 21 -8.23 -15.40 9.78
C HIS A 21 -6.83 -15.96 10.04
N TYR A 22 -6.01 -16.08 9.00
CA TYR A 22 -4.59 -16.35 9.17
C TYR A 22 -3.92 -15.27 10.05
N PRO A 23 -3.06 -15.62 11.03
CA PRO A 23 -2.37 -14.63 11.85
C PRO A 23 -1.59 -13.60 11.02
N GLY A 24 -1.92 -12.32 11.18
CA GLY A 24 -1.33 -11.22 10.38
C GLY A 24 -2.15 -10.80 9.17
N CYS A 25 -3.31 -11.41 8.91
CA CYS A 25 -4.23 -10.96 7.87
C CYS A 25 -4.71 -9.53 8.13
N LEU A 26 -4.43 -8.60 7.20
CA LEU A 26 -4.74 -7.18 7.36
C LEU A 26 -6.01 -6.79 6.59
N HIS A 27 -5.98 -6.88 5.25
CA HIS A 27 -7.10 -6.51 4.38
C HIS A 27 -7.73 -7.73 3.70
N GLY A 28 -8.04 -8.77 4.48
CA GLY A 28 -8.62 -10.02 3.98
C GLY A 28 -9.95 -10.40 4.63
N THR A 29 -10.52 -11.48 4.11
CA THR A 29 -11.70 -12.19 4.62
C THR A 29 -11.40 -13.69 4.67
N CYS A 30 -12.28 -14.50 5.27
CA CYS A 30 -12.15 -15.94 5.27
C CYS A 30 -13.51 -16.63 5.04
N SER A 31 -13.47 -17.86 4.51
CA SER A 31 -14.62 -18.78 4.46
C SER A 31 -14.35 -20.06 5.25
N GLN A 32 -13.07 -20.38 5.47
CA GLN A 32 -12.58 -21.45 6.34
C GLN A 32 -11.50 -20.88 7.27
N PRO A 33 -11.25 -21.51 8.44
CA PRO A 33 -10.17 -21.09 9.33
C PRO A 33 -8.82 -21.04 8.63
N TRP A 34 -7.96 -20.13 9.08
CA TRP A 34 -6.60 -19.91 8.59
C TRP A 34 -6.50 -19.39 7.16
N GLN A 35 -7.58 -18.85 6.61
CA GLN A 35 -7.55 -18.15 5.32
C GLN A 35 -7.31 -16.64 5.50
N CYS A 36 -6.73 -16.03 4.47
CA CYS A 36 -6.70 -14.59 4.27
C CYS A 36 -6.94 -14.31 2.79
N VAL A 37 -8.21 -14.26 2.39
CA VAL A 37 -8.62 -13.94 1.02
C VAL A 37 -8.65 -12.42 0.89
N CYS A 38 -7.72 -11.86 0.11
CA CYS A 38 -7.56 -10.42 0.00
C CYS A 38 -8.79 -9.75 -0.60
N LYS A 39 -9.15 -8.61 -0.02
CA LYS A 39 -10.14 -7.69 -0.61
C LYS A 39 -9.58 -7.10 -1.91
N GLU A 40 -10.47 -6.60 -2.75
CA GLU A 40 -10.09 -5.91 -3.98
C GLU A 40 -9.07 -4.80 -3.70
N GLY A 41 -8.03 -4.73 -4.55
CA GLY A 41 -6.93 -3.78 -4.38
C GLY A 41 -5.84 -4.19 -3.40
N TRP A 42 -5.96 -5.33 -2.70
CA TRP A 42 -4.94 -5.84 -1.78
C TRP A 42 -4.33 -7.17 -2.25
N GLY A 43 -3.07 -7.40 -1.89
CA GLY A 43 -2.34 -8.62 -2.25
C GLY A 43 -1.36 -9.12 -1.19
N GLY A 44 -0.70 -10.22 -1.52
CA GLY A 44 0.25 -10.91 -0.64
C GLY A 44 -0.42 -11.89 0.30
N LEU A 45 0.38 -12.73 0.96
CA LEU A 45 -0.10 -13.77 1.89
C LEU A 45 -0.92 -13.20 3.06
N PHE A 46 -0.60 -11.97 3.46
CA PHE A 46 -1.23 -11.28 4.59
C PHE A 46 -2.16 -10.15 4.16
N CYS A 47 -2.40 -9.98 2.85
CA CYS A 47 -3.20 -8.89 2.31
C CYS A 47 -2.74 -7.52 2.82
N ASN A 48 -1.42 -7.30 2.85
CA ASN A 48 -0.78 -6.09 3.33
C ASN A 48 -0.11 -5.29 2.20
N GLN A 49 -0.21 -5.77 0.96
CA GLN A 49 0.32 -5.10 -0.22
C GLN A 49 -0.79 -4.32 -0.91
N ASP A 50 -0.65 -3.00 -1.00
CA ASP A 50 -1.59 -2.15 -1.74
C ASP A 50 -1.29 -2.21 -3.25
N LEU A 51 -2.15 -2.89 -3.99
CA LEU A 51 -2.00 -3.07 -5.44
C LEU A 51 -2.37 -1.82 -6.24
N ASN A 52 -2.99 -0.83 -5.59
CA ASN A 52 -3.39 0.45 -6.17
C ASN A 52 -2.58 1.62 -5.60
N TYR A 53 -1.35 1.35 -5.17
CA TYR A 53 -0.47 2.31 -4.49
C TYR A 53 -0.37 3.66 -5.20
N CYS A 54 -0.17 3.66 -6.53
CA CYS A 54 -0.09 4.88 -7.34
C CYS A 54 -1.33 5.77 -7.25
N THR A 55 -2.53 5.18 -7.28
CA THR A 55 -3.80 5.92 -7.23
C THR A 55 -4.05 6.47 -5.82
N ASN A 56 -3.72 5.69 -4.80
CA ASN A 56 -3.97 6.03 -3.40
C ASN A 56 -2.96 7.05 -2.86
N HIS A 57 -1.69 6.95 -3.24
CA HIS A 57 -0.60 7.71 -2.64
C HIS A 57 0.03 8.77 -3.55
N LYS A 58 -0.07 8.61 -4.88
CA LYS A 58 0.54 9.52 -5.88
C LYS A 58 2.00 9.90 -5.55
N PRO A 59 2.91 8.91 -5.41
CA PRO A 59 4.25 9.16 -4.87
C PRO A 59 5.18 9.94 -5.82
N CYS A 60 4.93 9.91 -7.13
CA CYS A 60 5.82 10.50 -8.12
C CYS A 60 5.63 12.03 -8.23
N ALA A 61 6.74 12.76 -8.18
CA ALA A 61 6.81 14.21 -8.28
C ALA A 61 6.99 14.69 -9.74
N ASN A 62 6.95 16.01 -9.94
CA ASN A 62 7.36 16.68 -11.18
C ASN A 62 6.69 16.16 -12.46
N GLY A 63 5.42 15.77 -12.33
CA GLY A 63 4.60 15.26 -13.44
C GLY A 63 5.05 13.91 -13.99
N ALA A 64 5.87 13.16 -13.24
CA ALA A 64 6.26 11.80 -13.55
C ALA A 64 5.06 10.83 -13.56
N THR A 65 5.20 9.73 -14.29
CA THR A 65 4.15 8.70 -14.39
C THR A 65 4.38 7.61 -13.35
N CYS A 66 3.38 7.34 -12.51
CA CYS A 66 3.43 6.25 -11.54
C CYS A 66 2.86 4.96 -12.13
N THR A 67 3.57 3.84 -11.93
CA THR A 67 3.09 2.50 -12.32
C THR A 67 3.16 1.54 -11.12
N ASN A 68 2.06 0.84 -10.83
CA ASN A 68 2.08 -0.24 -9.84
C ASN A 68 2.80 -1.45 -10.46
N THR A 69 3.85 -1.95 -9.83
CA THR A 69 4.64 -3.09 -10.33
C THR A 69 4.15 -4.44 -9.81
N GLY A 70 3.10 -4.43 -8.99
CA GLY A 70 2.59 -5.59 -8.28
C GLY A 70 3.30 -5.77 -6.93
N GLN A 71 2.80 -6.72 -6.13
CA GLN A 71 3.33 -7.02 -4.79
C GLN A 71 3.37 -5.81 -3.82
N GLY A 72 2.54 -4.79 -4.06
CA GLY A 72 2.51 -3.58 -3.24
C GLY A 72 3.66 -2.62 -3.51
N SER A 73 4.34 -2.76 -4.64
CA SER A 73 5.41 -1.88 -5.08
C SER A 73 4.96 -0.97 -6.25
N TYR A 74 5.72 0.10 -6.46
CA TYR A 74 5.51 1.08 -7.51
C TYR A 74 6.84 1.53 -8.13
N THR A 75 6.76 2.11 -9.32
CA THR A 75 7.87 2.80 -9.97
C THR A 75 7.41 4.13 -10.54
N CYS A 76 8.32 5.11 -10.55
CA CYS A 76 8.11 6.41 -11.17
C CYS A 76 8.93 6.51 -12.47
N THR A 77 8.27 6.79 -13.58
CA THR A 77 8.93 7.16 -14.84
C THR A 77 9.09 8.67 -14.88
N CYS A 78 10.31 9.14 -14.65
CA CYS A 78 10.64 10.55 -14.59
C CYS A 78 10.56 11.23 -15.96
N ARG A 79 10.18 12.51 -15.96
CA ARG A 79 10.34 13.37 -17.12
C ARG A 79 11.83 13.70 -17.33
N PRO A 80 12.24 14.09 -18.55
CA PRO A 80 13.57 14.64 -18.78
C PRO A 80 13.87 15.78 -17.80
N GLY A 81 15.12 15.85 -17.31
CA GLY A 81 15.53 16.83 -16.30
C GLY A 81 15.19 16.45 -14.85
N TYR A 82 14.62 15.26 -14.60
CA TYR A 82 14.30 14.81 -13.23
C TYR A 82 14.83 13.40 -12.95
N GLY A 83 15.18 13.16 -11.68
CA GLY A 83 15.69 11.88 -11.17
C GLY A 83 15.32 11.65 -9.70
N GLY A 84 15.85 10.57 -9.12
CA GLY A 84 15.45 10.09 -7.80
C GLY A 84 14.35 9.03 -7.88
N THR A 85 14.07 8.36 -6.75
CA THR A 85 13.08 7.26 -6.70
C THR A 85 11.69 7.75 -7.06
N ASN A 86 11.36 8.98 -6.66
CA ASN A 86 10.08 9.62 -6.88
C ASN A 86 10.17 10.77 -7.90
N CYS A 87 11.26 10.87 -8.65
CA CYS A 87 11.50 11.98 -9.58
C CYS A 87 11.52 13.35 -8.91
N GLU A 88 11.91 13.40 -7.64
CA GLU A 88 11.93 14.59 -6.79
C GLU A 88 13.15 15.47 -7.01
N LEU A 89 14.21 14.92 -7.62
CA LEU A 89 15.47 15.62 -7.86
C LEU A 89 15.44 16.25 -9.25
N GLU A 90 15.73 17.53 -9.33
CA GLU A 90 16.05 18.19 -10.60
C GLU A 90 17.47 17.82 -11.00
N ILE A 91 17.64 17.36 -12.23
CA ILE A 91 18.94 17.06 -12.82
C ILE A 91 19.40 18.35 -13.50
N ASN A 92 20.44 18.96 -12.97
CA ASN A 92 21.11 20.05 -13.65
C ASN A 92 22.09 19.47 -14.68
N GLU A 93 21.76 19.62 -15.96
CA GLU A 93 22.60 19.17 -17.07
C GLU A 93 23.98 19.85 -17.08
N CYS A 94 24.14 20.96 -16.36
CA CYS A 94 25.37 21.72 -16.24
C CYS A 94 26.32 21.22 -15.13
N ASP A 95 25.87 20.38 -14.20
CA ASP A 95 26.66 20.00 -13.01
C ASP A 95 27.95 19.22 -13.36
N CYS A 96 28.00 18.60 -14.54
CA CYS A 96 29.19 17.91 -15.04
C CYS A 96 30.01 18.72 -16.06
N ASN A 97 29.73 20.02 -16.23
CA ASN A 97 30.38 20.88 -17.23
C ASN A 97 30.53 20.19 -18.61
N PRO A 98 29.41 19.73 -19.23
CA PRO A 98 29.46 19.09 -20.53
C PRO A 98 29.86 20.07 -21.65
N CYS A 99 29.67 21.38 -21.45
CA CYS A 99 30.02 22.41 -22.42
C CYS A 99 31.54 22.49 -22.62
N LYS A 100 32.02 21.96 -23.75
CA LYS A 100 33.42 22.11 -24.21
C LYS A 100 33.58 23.36 -25.07
N ASN A 101 34.82 23.81 -25.27
CA ASN A 101 35.20 24.92 -26.16
C ASN A 101 34.54 26.28 -25.85
N GLY A 102 34.29 26.58 -24.56
CA GLY A 102 33.78 27.89 -24.14
C GLY A 102 32.27 28.09 -24.31
N GLY A 103 31.49 27.02 -24.53
CA GLY A 103 30.03 27.10 -24.47
C GLY A 103 29.54 27.46 -23.06
N SER A 104 28.56 28.35 -22.96
CA SER A 104 27.86 28.63 -21.69
C SER A 104 26.71 27.66 -21.52
N CYS A 105 26.59 27.08 -20.32
CA CYS A 105 25.46 26.24 -19.93
C CYS A 105 24.39 27.13 -19.29
N ASN A 106 23.15 27.00 -19.74
CA ASN A 106 21.97 27.69 -19.19
C ASN A 106 20.82 26.68 -19.07
#